data_AF-A0A9C6SQ15-F1
#
_entry.id   AF-A0A9C6SQ15-F1
#
_cell.length_a   1.000
_cell.length_b   1.000
_cell.length_c   1.000
_cell.angle_alpha   90.00
_cell.angle_beta   90.00
_cell.angle_gamma   90.00
#
_symmetry.space_group_name_H-M   'P 1'
#
loop_
_entity.id
_entity.type
_entity.pdbx_description
1 polymer ?
#
loop_
_entity_poly.entity_id
_entity_poly.type
_entity_poly.pdbx_seq_one_letter_code
_entity_poly.pdbx_strand_id
1 'polypeptide(L)'
;MNAVLLISLALVLVPLATSTTSLVRCRVRALANCDRTKKVCLRFSRTNLCELFRNECQQKLANCNNNGGLTQAFYEKANLKYCKGLSMNQRLPCASI
;
A
#
# COMPACT_ATOMS: atom_id res chain seq x y z
N MET A 1 -19.05 -35.13 -40.31
CA MET A 1 -17.86 -34.25 -40.37
C MET A 1 -18.25 -32.89 -39.83
N ASN A 2 -17.66 -32.56 -38.69
CA ASN A 2 -17.34 -31.22 -38.21
C ASN A 2 -18.48 -30.23 -37.90
N ALA A 3 -19.32 -30.55 -36.92
CA ALA A 3 -19.80 -29.55 -35.98
C ALA A 3 -18.73 -29.34 -34.89
N VAL A 4 -17.54 -28.94 -35.36
CA VAL A 4 -16.32 -28.71 -34.58
C VAL A 4 -16.50 -27.40 -33.81
N LEU A 5 -16.47 -27.50 -32.48
CA LEU A 5 -15.92 -26.52 -31.56
C LEU A 5 -16.29 -25.05 -31.82
N LEU A 6 -17.54 -24.65 -31.59
CA LEU A 6 -17.91 -23.22 -31.50
C LEU A 6 -18.72 -22.87 -30.25
N ILE A 7 -18.59 -23.64 -29.17
CA ILE A 7 -19.13 -23.28 -27.84
C ILE A 7 -17.98 -22.97 -26.84
N SER A 8 -16.73 -23.12 -27.27
CA SER A 8 -15.55 -23.04 -26.41
C SER A 8 -14.84 -21.69 -26.40
N LEU A 9 -15.53 -20.56 -26.55
CA LEU A 9 -14.91 -19.24 -26.30
C LEU A 9 -15.91 -18.07 -26.13
N ALA A 10 -17.05 -18.28 -25.48
CA ALA A 10 -17.90 -17.15 -25.07
C ALA A 10 -17.32 -16.50 -23.80
N LEU A 11 -16.36 -15.59 -24.03
CA LEU A 11 -16.04 -14.43 -23.20
C LEU A 11 -15.98 -14.67 -21.68
N VAL A 12 -14.87 -15.25 -21.24
CA VAL A 12 -14.27 -14.88 -19.95
C VAL A 12 -13.69 -13.47 -20.12
N LEU A 13 -14.54 -12.45 -20.12
CA LEU A 13 -14.16 -11.04 -20.10
C LEU A 13 -15.09 -10.31 -19.14
N VAL A 14 -15.00 -10.70 -17.86
CA VAL A 14 -15.42 -9.79 -16.79
C VAL A 14 -14.42 -8.63 -16.82
N PRO A 15 -14.86 -7.38 -17.06
CA PRO A 15 -13.94 -6.25 -17.11
C PRO A 15 -13.34 -6.03 -15.73
N LEU A 16 -12.04 -6.23 -15.61
CA LEU A 16 -11.19 -5.95 -14.45
C LEU A 16 -11.02 -4.42 -14.21
N ALA A 17 -12.09 -3.64 -14.35
CA ALA A 17 -12.03 -2.18 -14.41
C ALA A 17 -12.28 -1.45 -13.07
N THR A 18 -12.49 -2.17 -11.97
CA THR A 18 -12.81 -1.58 -10.65
C THR A 18 -11.59 -1.14 -9.83
N SER A 19 -10.39 -1.63 -10.16
CA SER A 19 -9.17 -1.38 -9.37
C SER A 19 -8.49 -0.04 -9.67
N THR A 20 -8.61 0.50 -10.89
CA THR A 20 -7.92 1.75 -11.29
C THR A 20 -8.60 2.99 -10.70
N THR A 21 -9.94 3.03 -10.70
CA THR A 21 -10.72 4.16 -10.18
C THR A 21 -10.62 4.31 -8.66
N SER A 22 -10.60 3.19 -7.93
CA SER A 22 -10.45 3.16 -6.47
C SER A 22 -9.05 3.59 -6.02
N LEU A 23 -8.00 3.16 -6.71
CA LEU A 23 -6.62 3.56 -6.44
C LEU A 23 -6.41 5.07 -6.66
N VAL A 24 -6.91 5.61 -7.78
CA VAL A 24 -6.82 7.06 -8.07
C VAL A 24 -7.52 7.88 -6.99
N ARG A 25 -8.74 7.49 -6.60
CA ARG A 25 -9.49 8.16 -5.52
C ARG A 25 -8.74 8.10 -4.20
N CYS A 26 -8.10 6.97 -3.88
CA CYS A 26 -7.28 6.84 -2.68
C CYS A 26 -6.10 7.80 -2.70
N ARG A 27 -5.33 7.85 -3.79
CA ARG A 27 -4.17 8.75 -3.92
C ARG A 27 -4.55 10.21 -3.80
N VAL A 28 -5.67 10.63 -4.43
CA VAL A 28 -6.18 12.00 -4.31
C VAL A 28 -6.52 12.34 -2.85
N ARG A 29 -7.25 11.45 -2.15
CA ARG A 29 -7.58 11.65 -0.73
C ARG A 29 -6.34 11.64 0.18
N ALA A 30 -5.39 10.75 -0.09
CA ALA A 30 -4.13 10.63 0.63
C ALA A 30 -3.31 11.92 0.54
N LEU A 31 -3.23 12.51 -0.66
CA LEU A 31 -2.50 13.75 -0.91
C LEU A 31 -3.21 15.00 -0.39
N ALA A 32 -4.55 14.99 -0.32
CA ALA A 32 -5.33 16.10 0.19
C ALA A 32 -5.24 16.24 1.72
N ASN A 33 -5.09 15.13 2.45
CA ASN A 33 -5.14 15.10 3.91
C ASN A 33 -3.83 14.62 4.53
N CYS A 34 -2.67 15.11 4.10
CA CYS A 34 -1.38 14.68 4.64
C CYS A 34 -0.47 15.84 5.02
N ASP A 35 0.31 15.64 6.08
CA ASP A 35 1.40 16.55 6.44
C ASP A 35 2.65 16.22 5.59
N ARG A 36 3.23 17.24 4.95
CA ARG A 36 4.45 17.13 4.13
C ARG A 36 5.73 17.47 4.88
N THR A 37 5.62 17.99 6.09
CA THR A 37 6.71 18.68 6.80
C THR A 37 7.46 17.78 7.78
N LYS A 38 6.79 16.82 8.40
CA LYS A 38 7.36 16.00 9.47
C LYS A 38 7.66 14.58 9.02
N LYS A 39 8.86 14.12 9.35
CA LYS A 39 9.24 12.70 9.24
C LYS A 39 8.30 11.87 10.12
N VAL A 40 7.96 10.67 9.65
CA VAL A 40 7.08 9.75 10.37
C VAL A 40 7.74 8.37 10.45
N CYS A 41 7.68 7.77 11.63
CA CYS A 41 8.05 6.37 11.80
C CYS A 41 6.80 5.53 11.63
N LEU A 42 6.89 4.49 10.80
CA LEU A 42 5.76 3.64 10.49
C LEU A 42 6.08 2.20 10.83
N ARG A 43 5.12 1.49 11.41
CA ARG A 43 5.18 0.06 11.60
C ARG A 43 4.49 -0.63 10.42
N PHE A 44 5.12 -1.67 9.90
CA PHE A 44 4.58 -2.46 8.81
C PHE A 44 3.61 -3.51 9.34
N SER A 45 2.31 -3.21 9.26
CA SER A 45 1.22 -4.08 9.70
C SER A 45 1.45 -4.59 11.13
N ARG A 46 1.13 -5.86 11.40
CA ARG A 46 1.35 -6.51 12.71
C ARG A 46 2.79 -6.99 12.93
N THR A 47 3.71 -6.79 11.98
CA THR A 47 5.11 -7.24 12.10
C THR A 47 5.90 -6.34 13.05
N ASN A 48 7.06 -6.76 13.54
CA ASN A 48 7.98 -5.89 14.30
C ASN A 48 8.88 -5.05 13.38
N LEU A 49 8.46 -4.76 12.15
CA LEU A 49 9.25 -3.98 11.21
C LEU A 49 8.79 -2.52 11.23
N CYS A 50 9.74 -1.62 11.38
CA CYS A 50 9.58 -0.19 11.30
C CYS A 50 10.31 0.37 10.08
N GLU A 51 9.81 1.49 9.57
CA GLU A 51 10.38 2.19 8.43
C GLU A 51 10.19 3.70 8.62
N LEU A 52 11.25 4.46 8.40
CA LEU A 52 11.23 5.91 8.52
C LEU A 52 10.87 6.53 7.16
N PHE A 53 9.78 7.29 7.12
CA PHE A 53 9.34 8.00 5.93
C PHE A 53 9.62 9.50 6.04
N ARG A 54 9.81 10.14 4.89
CA ARG A 54 10.07 11.59 4.82
C ARG A 54 8.86 12.37 5.35
N ASN A 55 7.65 11.89 5.07
CA ASN A 55 6.42 12.52 5.52
C ASN A 55 5.19 11.60 5.51
N GLU A 56 4.09 12.10 6.06
CA GLU A 56 2.81 11.38 6.12
C GLU A 56 2.19 11.15 4.73
N CYS A 57 2.48 12.00 3.74
CA CYS A 57 1.96 11.80 2.39
C CYS A 57 2.50 10.51 1.78
N GLN A 58 3.79 10.22 1.96
CA GLN A 58 4.38 8.98 1.47
C GLN A 58 3.78 7.74 2.15
N GLN A 59 3.51 7.81 3.47
CA GLN A 59 2.74 6.77 4.17
C GLN A 59 1.40 6.50 3.51
N LYS A 60 0.58 7.55 3.34
CA LYS A 60 -0.81 7.39 2.87
C LYS A 60 -0.83 6.87 1.43
N LEU A 61 0.12 7.31 0.60
CA LEU A 61 0.30 6.78 -0.74
C LEU A 61 0.71 5.31 -0.74
N ALA A 62 1.62 4.90 0.15
CA ALA A 62 2.03 3.50 0.29
C ALA A 62 0.83 2.62 0.67
N ASN A 63 -0.04 3.08 1.57
CA ASN A 63 -1.27 2.37 1.94
C ASN A 63 -2.28 2.27 0.78
N CYS A 64 -2.37 3.27 -0.09
CA CYS A 64 -3.23 3.20 -1.27
C CYS A 64 -2.80 2.11 -2.26
N ASN A 65 -1.50 1.91 -2.44
CA ASN A 65 -0.97 0.94 -3.40
C ASN A 65 -1.14 -0.53 -2.93
N ASN A 66 -1.42 -0.76 -1.63
CA ASN A 66 -1.54 -2.11 -1.05
C ASN A 66 -3.00 -2.62 -0.94
N ASN A 67 -3.99 -1.87 -1.45
CA ASN A 67 -5.42 -2.20 -1.32
C ASN A 67 -5.91 -3.38 -2.19
N GLY A 68 -5.04 -4.15 -2.84
CA GLY A 68 -5.41 -5.15 -3.85
C GLY A 68 -5.00 -6.60 -3.58
N GLY A 69 -4.37 -6.93 -2.45
CA GLY A 69 -3.81 -8.28 -2.19
C GLY A 69 -4.38 -8.99 -0.97
N LEU A 70 -4.33 -10.34 -0.99
CA LEU A 70 -4.76 -11.26 0.08
C LEU A 70 -4.04 -11.05 1.43
N THR A 71 -2.94 -10.31 1.43
CA THR A 71 -2.24 -9.81 2.61
C THR A 71 -2.22 -8.29 2.56
N GLN A 72 -3.19 -7.65 3.21
CA GLN A 72 -3.23 -6.18 3.34
C GLN A 72 -2.08 -5.69 4.23
N ALA A 73 -0.91 -5.53 3.61
CA ALA A 73 0.20 -4.84 4.21
C ALA A 73 -0.13 -3.35 4.29
N PHE A 74 -0.38 -2.84 5.50
CA PHE A 74 -0.60 -1.41 5.73
C PHE A 74 0.48 -0.86 6.66
N TYR A 75 0.83 0.41 6.47
CA TYR A 75 1.69 1.16 7.36
C TYR A 75 0.87 1.89 8.41
N GLU A 76 1.12 1.57 9.67
CA GLU A 76 0.55 2.26 10.83
C GLU A 76 1.55 3.27 11.38
N LYS A 77 1.07 4.44 11.85
CA LYS A 77 1.98 5.40 12.50
C LYS A 77 2.48 4.82 13.81
N ALA A 78 3.79 4.83 14.01
CA ALA A 78 4.46 4.47 15.24
C ALA A 78 5.15 5.70 15.83
N ASN A 79 5.56 5.62 17.10
CA ASN A 79 6.35 6.68 17.71
C ASN A 79 7.74 6.74 17.04
N LEU A 80 8.24 7.96 16.74
CA LEU A 80 9.53 8.19 16.09
C LEU A 80 10.70 7.47 16.75
N LYS A 81 10.64 7.28 18.07
CA LYS A 81 11.64 6.52 18.85
C LYS A 81 11.86 5.09 18.36
N TYR A 82 10.85 4.43 17.79
CA TYR A 82 10.99 3.08 17.23
C TYR A 82 11.80 3.03 15.94
N CYS A 83 11.99 4.17 15.25
CA CYS A 83 12.82 4.28 14.06
C CYS A 83 14.18 4.94 14.36
N LYS A 84 14.60 5.00 15.62
CA LYS A 84 15.90 5.56 15.98
C LYS A 84 17.02 4.77 15.29
N GLY A 85 17.88 5.48 14.54
CA GLY A 85 18.99 4.87 13.80
C GLY A 85 18.63 4.28 12.44
N LEU A 86 17.34 4.30 12.03
CA LEU A 86 16.93 3.86 10.69
C LEU A 86 17.20 4.98 9.68
N SER A 87 17.67 4.60 8.49
CA SER A 87 17.71 5.49 7.33
C SER A 87 16.31 5.64 6.71
N MET A 88 16.14 6.66 5.87
CA MET A 88 14.89 6.88 5.14
C MET A 88 14.55 5.70 4.24
N ASN A 89 13.28 5.31 4.22
CA ASN A 89 12.73 4.18 3.44
C ASN A 89 13.45 2.84 3.71
N GLN A 90 14.08 2.71 4.87
CA GLN A 90 14.73 1.48 5.30
C GLN A 90 13.81 0.73 6.24
N ARG A 91 13.39 -0.48 5.83
CA ARG A 91 12.56 -1.37 6.63
C ARG A 91 13.44 -2.30 7.47
N LEU A 92 13.39 -2.14 8.78
CA LEU A 92 14.17 -2.92 9.75
C LEU A 92 13.34 -3.23 10.99
N PRO A 93 13.78 -4.14 11.88
CA PRO A 93 13.16 -4.29 13.18
C PRO A 93 13.04 -2.94 13.90
N CYS A 94 11.88 -2.69 14.51
CA CYS A 94 11.67 -1.53 15.37
C CYS A 94 12.69 -1.54 16.50
N ALA A 95 13.26 -0.38 16.83
CA ALA A 95 14.17 -0.24 17.95
C ALA A 95 13.47 -0.60 19.26
N SER A 96 14.13 -1.39 20.11
CA SER A 96 13.73 -1.60 21.50
C SER A 96 14.04 -0.36 22.32
N ILE A 97 13.15 0.02 23.24
CA ILE A 97 13.19 1.29 23.98
C ILE A 97 13.01 1.03 25.45
#